data_AF-A0A538AX88-F1
#
_entry.id   AF-A0A538AX88-F1
#
_cell.length_a   1.000
_cell.length_b   1.000
_cell.length_c   1.000
_cell.angle_alpha   90.00
_cell.angle_beta   90.00
_cell.angle_gamma   90.00
#
_symmetry.space_group_name_H-M   'P 1'
#
loop_
_entity.id
_entity.type
_entity.pdbx_description
1 polymer ?
#
loop_
_entity_poly.entity_id
_entity_poly.type
_entity_poly.pdbx_seq_one_letter_code
_entity_poly.pdbx_strand_id
1 'polypeptide(L)'
;MVDTTSGGFRSVHIYDFNRADPHAWLPWADLSDPVGEHPWIPRDAEYIGRTLLALADILGPSRAANLRVLVAWFWGVEPVLPYTGDDVIVFCLGDELGRKPNYSHDVSLVAKTGGWTRRPFVALGPIRSWGHVPAAVLQELRAQLLRLPSAVASMVRTIRHRRRPHFIEIPLAPWSFPTGRPAPLDARRYDLSFAGSMINEGRRRWVLPQKTRSRRKLIAALEEIARERPDVRVEIRLFDSFHDAKLVEGYEELMMQTRLAPCPRGGFRETYRLFEAAASGCVPITEPLPQRRYYEGCPAVQLGSWSLLPAAAFRLLADPEQLRNRQQAALEWWSNRCSPKATAMLVAEGIGETGRAGAYHDRGQ
;
A
#
# COMPACT_ATOMS: atom_id res chain seq x y z
N MET A 1 -14.73 -17.82 27.94
CA MET A 1 -15.08 -19.06 27.22
C MET A 1 -16.35 -18.73 26.47
N VAL A 2 -16.24 -18.64 25.14
CA VAL A 2 -17.24 -18.19 24.14
C VAL A 2 -17.93 -16.86 24.50
N ASP A 3 -17.44 -15.76 23.94
CA ASP A 3 -18.27 -14.57 23.76
C ASP A 3 -18.44 -14.31 22.26
N THR A 4 -19.70 -14.27 21.89
CA THR A 4 -20.29 -14.27 20.56
C THR A 4 -20.97 -12.93 20.39
N THR A 5 -20.29 -11.97 19.79
CA THR A 5 -20.96 -10.84 19.15
C THR A 5 -20.84 -11.04 17.64
N SER A 6 -21.88 -11.69 17.10
CA SER A 6 -22.29 -11.72 15.69
C SER A 6 -21.25 -12.11 14.63
N GLY A 7 -21.25 -13.39 14.23
CA GLY A 7 -20.91 -13.81 12.86
C GLY A 7 -19.47 -13.60 12.37
N GLY A 8 -18.48 -13.50 13.28
CA GLY A 8 -17.09 -13.22 12.94
C GLY A 8 -16.25 -14.44 12.49
N PHE A 9 -15.02 -14.17 12.07
CA PHE A 9 -13.99 -15.19 11.78
C PHE A 9 -13.74 -16.09 13.00
N ARG A 10 -13.28 -17.33 12.77
CA ARG A 10 -12.89 -18.27 13.82
C ARG A 10 -11.89 -17.66 14.79
N SER A 11 -10.89 -16.97 14.25
CA SER A 11 -9.98 -16.10 14.98
C SER A 11 -9.28 -15.15 14.03
N VAL A 12 -8.87 -13.99 14.55
CA VAL A 12 -8.02 -13.03 13.84
C VAL A 12 -6.79 -12.78 14.71
N HIS A 13 -5.59 -12.95 14.13
CA HIS A 13 -4.34 -12.68 14.83
C HIS A 13 -3.48 -11.67 14.08
N ILE A 14 -2.83 -10.79 14.83
CA ILE A 14 -1.88 -9.81 14.31
C ILE A 14 -0.47 -10.10 14.79
N TYR A 15 0.50 -9.77 13.95
CA TYR A 15 1.91 -9.84 14.27
C TYR A 15 2.56 -8.46 14.10
N ASP A 16 3.10 -7.93 15.20
CA ASP A 16 3.77 -6.62 15.26
C ASP A 16 5.26 -6.78 15.60
N PHE A 17 6.12 -6.12 14.82
CA PHE A 17 7.56 -6.10 15.03
C PHE A 17 8.02 -5.10 16.10
N ASN A 18 7.14 -4.20 16.57
CA ASN A 18 7.51 -3.19 17.57
C ASN A 18 7.43 -3.70 19.02
N ARG A 19 7.05 -4.97 19.26
CA ARG A 19 7.02 -5.56 20.60
C ARG A 19 8.35 -6.19 21.02
N ALA A 20 8.57 -6.19 22.34
CA ALA A 20 9.72 -6.80 23.00
C ALA A 20 9.79 -8.33 22.83
N ASP A 21 8.68 -8.99 22.48
CA ASP A 21 8.68 -10.38 22.01
C ASP A 21 8.44 -10.39 20.48
N PRO A 22 9.51 -10.49 19.67
CA PRO A 22 9.40 -10.55 18.22
C PRO A 22 8.77 -11.85 17.71
N HIS A 23 8.19 -12.71 18.56
CA HIS A 23 7.52 -13.94 18.15
C HIS A 23 6.05 -14.02 18.62
N ALA A 24 5.53 -13.02 19.33
CA ALA A 24 4.19 -13.07 19.90
C ALA A 24 3.10 -12.61 18.92
N TRP A 25 2.24 -13.54 18.51
CA TRP A 25 0.98 -13.24 17.83
C TRP A 25 -0.10 -12.83 18.83
N LEU A 26 -0.87 -11.80 18.50
CA LEU A 26 -1.89 -11.25 19.39
C LEU A 26 -3.28 -11.45 18.80
N PRO A 27 -4.29 -11.81 19.62
CA PRO A 27 -5.67 -11.79 19.16
C PRO A 27 -6.09 -10.36 18.83
N TRP A 28 -6.81 -10.19 17.72
CA TRP A 28 -7.50 -8.95 17.43
C TRP A 28 -8.71 -8.85 18.36
N ALA A 29 -8.74 -7.84 19.25
CA ALA A 29 -9.71 -7.75 20.34
C ALA A 29 -11.15 -7.49 19.83
N ASP A 30 -11.33 -6.49 18.98
CA ASP A 30 -12.60 -6.21 18.28
C ASP A 30 -12.30 -5.63 16.89
N LEU A 31 -12.94 -6.18 15.85
CA LEU A 31 -12.77 -5.73 14.46
C LEU A 31 -13.38 -4.34 14.20
N SER A 32 -14.28 -3.89 15.08
CA SER A 32 -14.96 -2.60 15.02
C SER A 32 -14.26 -1.48 15.80
N ASP A 33 -13.33 -1.82 16.70
CA ASP A 33 -12.63 -0.83 17.51
C ASP A 33 -11.73 0.07 16.64
N PRO A 34 -11.79 1.40 16.83
CA PRO A 34 -10.85 2.31 16.19
C PRO A 34 -9.43 1.98 16.64
N VAL A 35 -8.50 1.90 15.69
CA VAL A 35 -7.07 1.67 15.96
C VAL A 35 -6.47 2.69 16.94
N GLY A 36 -7.09 3.88 17.08
CA GLY A 36 -6.68 4.90 18.04
C GLY A 36 -6.76 4.48 19.52
N GLU A 37 -7.58 3.49 19.88
CA GLU A 37 -7.73 3.00 21.26
C GLU A 37 -6.68 1.92 21.63
N HIS A 38 -5.89 1.48 20.64
CA HIS A 38 -4.87 0.47 20.79
C HIS A 38 -3.54 0.97 20.23
N PRO A 39 -2.70 1.66 21.05
CA PRO A 39 -1.47 2.29 20.57
C PRO A 39 -0.43 1.30 20.01
N TRP A 40 -0.63 -0.01 20.21
CA TRP A 40 0.20 -1.08 19.66
C TRP A 40 -0.25 -1.60 18.29
N ILE A 41 -1.43 -1.20 17.79
CA ILE A 41 -1.90 -1.60 16.45
C ILE A 41 -1.38 -0.58 15.43
N PRO A 42 -0.66 -1.00 14.37
CA PRO A 42 -0.22 -0.10 13.32
C PRO A 42 -1.41 0.67 12.70
N ARG A 43 -1.24 1.96 12.37
CA ARG A 43 -2.33 2.78 11.81
C ARG A 43 -2.93 2.20 10.52
N ASP A 44 -2.10 1.54 9.71
CA ASP A 44 -2.53 0.90 8.47
C ASP A 44 -3.38 -0.36 8.71
N ALA A 45 -3.42 -0.86 9.94
CA ALA A 45 -4.30 -1.93 10.34
C ALA A 45 -5.77 -1.50 10.35
N GLU A 46 -6.10 -0.20 10.47
CA GLU A 46 -7.50 0.25 10.46
C GLU A 46 -8.17 -0.12 9.13
N TYR A 47 -7.45 0.12 8.03
CA TYR A 47 -7.87 -0.30 6.71
C TYR A 47 -8.14 -1.81 6.64
N ILE A 48 -7.27 -2.60 7.26
CA ILE A 48 -7.40 -4.06 7.30
C ILE A 48 -8.59 -4.46 8.16
N GLY A 49 -8.78 -3.90 9.35
CA GLY A 49 -9.96 -4.15 10.19
C GLY A 49 -11.27 -3.90 9.44
N ARG A 50 -11.39 -2.73 8.78
CA ARG A 50 -12.54 -2.41 7.92
C ARG A 50 -12.71 -3.38 6.74
N THR A 51 -11.60 -3.88 6.20
CA THR A 51 -11.62 -4.89 5.12
C THR A 51 -12.13 -6.23 5.66
N LEU A 52 -11.72 -6.62 6.87
CA LEU A 52 -12.14 -7.85 7.53
C LEU A 52 -13.63 -7.82 7.90
N LEU A 53 -14.14 -6.70 8.41
CA LEU A 53 -15.57 -6.50 8.64
C LEU A 53 -16.37 -6.68 7.34
N ALA A 54 -15.99 -5.95 6.29
CA ALA A 54 -16.67 -6.08 4.98
C ALA A 54 -16.54 -7.49 4.39
N LEU A 55 -15.42 -8.18 4.64
CA LEU A 55 -15.22 -9.56 4.19
C LEU A 55 -16.12 -10.54 4.93
N ALA A 56 -16.26 -10.40 6.25
CA ALA A 56 -17.18 -11.22 7.05
C ALA A 56 -18.62 -11.05 6.56
N ASP A 57 -19.05 -9.81 6.28
CA ASP A 57 -20.36 -9.51 5.71
C ASP A 57 -20.57 -10.19 4.35
N ILE A 58 -19.58 -10.12 3.46
CA ILE A 58 -19.64 -10.73 2.12
C ILE A 58 -19.69 -12.26 2.19
N LEU A 59 -18.93 -12.88 3.10
CA LEU A 59 -18.86 -14.33 3.24
C LEU A 59 -20.08 -14.92 3.95
N GLY A 60 -20.73 -14.12 4.81
CA GLY A 60 -21.78 -14.58 5.71
C GLY A 60 -21.25 -15.35 6.92
N PRO A 61 -22.07 -15.48 7.99
CA PRO A 61 -21.62 -15.93 9.30
C PRO A 61 -21.05 -17.36 9.29
N SER A 62 -21.68 -18.29 8.56
CA SER A 62 -21.25 -19.69 8.52
C SER A 62 -19.89 -19.89 7.86
N ARG A 63 -19.60 -19.14 6.79
CA ARG A 63 -18.34 -19.27 6.06
C ARG A 63 -17.21 -18.52 6.77
N ALA A 64 -17.50 -17.34 7.31
CA ALA A 64 -16.54 -16.57 8.10
C ALA A 64 -16.10 -17.37 9.34
N ALA A 65 -17.03 -17.98 10.08
CA ALA A 65 -16.74 -18.74 11.30
C ALA A 65 -15.84 -19.96 11.09
N ASN A 66 -15.66 -20.42 9.85
CA ASN A 66 -14.78 -21.53 9.50
C ASN A 66 -13.36 -21.09 9.14
N LEU A 67 -13.06 -19.79 9.08
CA LEU A 67 -11.77 -19.27 8.61
C LEU A 67 -10.98 -18.64 9.75
N ARG A 68 -9.67 -18.85 9.78
CA ARG A 68 -8.71 -18.10 10.59
C ARG A 68 -8.00 -17.07 9.72
N VAL A 69 -7.91 -15.85 10.23
CA VAL A 69 -7.24 -14.75 9.53
C VAL A 69 -5.99 -14.34 10.27
N LEU A 70 -4.88 -14.24 9.54
CA LEU A 70 -3.59 -13.78 10.06
C LEU A 70 -3.20 -12.49 9.35
N VAL A 71 -2.83 -11.46 10.09
CA VAL A 71 -2.33 -10.19 9.54
C VAL A 71 -0.87 -10.03 9.95
N ALA A 72 0.02 -9.91 8.97
CA ALA A 72 1.45 -9.82 9.21
C ALA A 72 2.14 -8.82 8.29
N TRP A 73 2.98 -7.98 8.87
CA TRP A 73 3.91 -7.13 8.13
C TRP A 73 5.22 -7.89 7.85
N PHE A 74 5.92 -7.55 6.76
CA PHE A 74 7.11 -8.25 6.26
C PHE A 74 8.29 -7.29 6.11
N TRP A 75 8.84 -6.81 7.24
CA TRP A 75 9.96 -5.87 7.26
C TRP A 75 11.32 -6.58 7.17
N GLY A 76 11.53 -7.37 6.12
CA GLY A 76 12.80 -8.07 5.89
C GLY A 76 12.92 -9.44 6.56
N VAL A 77 12.21 -9.71 7.65
CA VAL A 77 12.09 -11.04 8.28
C VAL A 77 10.70 -11.61 8.00
N GLU A 78 10.64 -12.90 7.67
CA GLU A 78 9.37 -13.60 7.49
C GLU A 78 8.91 -14.17 8.84
N PRO A 79 7.66 -13.91 9.26
CA PRO A 79 7.12 -14.46 10.48
C PRO A 79 6.83 -15.96 10.35
N VAL A 80 7.01 -16.67 11.46
CA VAL A 80 6.50 -18.03 11.64
C VAL A 80 5.02 -17.93 11.96
N LEU A 81 4.17 -18.60 11.18
CA LEU A 81 2.74 -18.58 11.40
C LEU A 81 2.35 -19.42 12.62
N PRO A 82 1.37 -18.98 13.43
CA PRO A 82 0.88 -19.73 14.57
C PRO A 82 -0.07 -20.85 14.14
N TYR A 83 -0.66 -20.74 12.95
CA TYR A 83 -1.57 -21.71 12.36
C TYR A 83 -1.30 -21.87 10.87
N THR A 84 -1.52 -23.08 10.38
CA THR A 84 -1.50 -23.47 8.96
C THR A 84 -2.73 -24.33 8.68
N GLY A 85 -3.14 -24.43 7.43
CA GLY A 85 -4.31 -25.19 7.01
C GLY A 85 -5.09 -24.53 5.88
N ASP A 86 -6.02 -25.29 5.28
CA ASP A 86 -6.89 -24.79 4.21
C ASP A 86 -8.02 -23.87 4.75
N ASP A 87 -8.14 -23.71 6.08
CA ASP A 87 -8.97 -22.71 6.76
C ASP A 87 -8.23 -21.39 7.06
N VAL A 88 -6.93 -21.29 6.72
CA VAL A 88 -6.10 -20.14 7.08
C VAL A 88 -5.93 -19.19 5.89
N ILE A 89 -6.18 -17.91 6.14
CA ILE A 89 -5.94 -16.80 5.19
C ILE A 89 -4.94 -15.84 5.79
N VAL A 90 -3.97 -15.39 4.99
CA VAL A 90 -2.91 -14.48 5.45
C VAL A 90 -2.94 -13.18 4.67
N PHE A 91 -3.09 -12.05 5.38
CA PHE A 91 -2.81 -10.71 4.89
C PHE A 91 -1.32 -10.41 5.09
N CYS A 92 -0.55 -10.41 4.00
CA CYS A 92 0.88 -10.16 3.98
C CYS A 92 1.15 -8.72 3.53
N LEU A 93 1.54 -7.87 4.48
CA LEU A 93 1.73 -6.43 4.32
C LEU A 93 3.22 -6.05 4.34
N GLY A 94 3.59 -4.90 3.79
CA GLY A 94 4.93 -4.34 3.95
C GLY A 94 6.09 -5.08 3.26
N ASP A 95 5.85 -6.11 2.44
CA ASP A 95 6.93 -6.81 1.73
C ASP A 95 7.42 -6.02 0.50
N GLU A 96 8.24 -5.00 0.75
CA GLU A 96 8.77 -4.09 -0.28
C GLU A 96 9.62 -4.81 -1.35
N LEU A 97 10.12 -6.01 -1.04
CA LEU A 97 10.90 -6.84 -1.95
C LEU A 97 10.02 -7.72 -2.85
N GLY A 98 8.73 -7.90 -2.58
CA GLY A 98 7.85 -8.78 -3.37
C GLY A 98 8.37 -10.23 -3.39
N ARG A 99 8.79 -10.73 -2.23
CA ARG A 99 9.18 -12.11 -1.97
C ARG A 99 7.94 -13.01 -1.89
N LYS A 100 8.12 -14.28 -2.21
CA LYS A 100 7.10 -15.31 -1.97
C LYS A 100 7.25 -15.80 -0.53
N PRO A 101 6.23 -15.66 0.34
CA PRO A 101 6.29 -16.22 1.67
C PRO A 101 6.49 -17.74 1.61
N ASN A 102 7.39 -18.26 2.43
CA ASN A 102 7.64 -19.68 2.58
C ASN A 102 6.36 -20.42 2.97
N TYR A 103 5.52 -19.87 3.85
CA TYR A 103 4.26 -20.50 4.29
C TYR A 103 3.15 -20.53 3.23
N SER A 104 3.37 -19.98 2.02
CA SER A 104 2.33 -19.84 1.01
C SER A 104 1.69 -21.15 0.51
N HIS A 105 2.35 -22.29 0.75
CA HIS A 105 1.81 -23.62 0.46
C HIS A 105 1.05 -24.24 1.62
N ASP A 106 1.22 -23.68 2.83
CA ASP A 106 0.69 -24.20 4.08
C ASP A 106 -0.62 -23.51 4.49
N VAL A 107 -1.12 -22.58 3.67
CA VAL A 107 -2.34 -21.81 3.92
C VAL A 107 -3.23 -21.81 2.68
N SER A 108 -4.52 -21.54 2.87
CA SER A 108 -5.52 -21.49 1.81
C SER A 108 -5.24 -20.37 0.80
N LEU A 109 -5.00 -19.17 1.32
CA LEU A 109 -4.86 -17.95 0.52
C LEU A 109 -3.88 -16.98 1.18
N VAL A 110 -3.04 -16.34 0.36
CA VAL A 110 -2.23 -15.19 0.77
C VAL A 110 -2.66 -13.94 0.01
N ALA A 111 -3.25 -12.98 0.72
CA ALA A 111 -3.59 -11.65 0.22
C ALA A 111 -2.43 -10.70 0.50
N LYS A 112 -1.75 -10.20 -0.56
CA LYS A 112 -0.43 -9.56 -0.42
C LYS A 112 -0.36 -8.16 -1.02
N THR A 113 0.26 -7.22 -0.31
CA THR A 113 0.65 -5.90 -0.85
C THR A 113 2.01 -5.94 -1.54
N GLY A 114 2.28 -5.02 -2.47
CA GLY A 114 3.58 -4.98 -3.16
C GLY A 114 3.74 -6.02 -4.28
N GLY A 115 2.71 -6.83 -4.52
CA GLY A 115 2.59 -7.77 -5.64
C GLY A 115 3.46 -9.02 -5.49
N TRP A 116 3.16 -10.08 -6.26
CA TRP A 116 3.96 -11.31 -6.26
C TRP A 116 5.10 -11.26 -7.28
N THR A 117 4.91 -10.49 -8.37
CA THR A 117 5.90 -10.30 -9.44
C THR A 117 6.37 -8.85 -9.44
N ARG A 118 7.44 -8.56 -8.68
CA ARG A 118 8.20 -7.33 -8.90
C ARG A 118 8.97 -7.45 -10.22
N ARG A 119 8.38 -7.00 -11.33
CA ARG A 119 9.08 -6.86 -12.61
C ARG A 119 10.22 -5.85 -12.43
N PRO A 120 11.43 -6.14 -12.93
CA PRO A 120 12.53 -5.19 -12.85
C PRO A 120 12.13 -3.88 -13.52
N PHE A 121 12.43 -2.77 -12.87
CA PHE A 121 12.09 -1.45 -13.40
C PHE A 121 13.18 -0.43 -13.08
N VAL A 122 13.67 0.20 -14.14
CA VAL A 122 14.56 1.35 -14.06
C VAL A 122 13.93 2.47 -14.89
N ALA A 123 13.60 3.59 -14.24
CA ALA A 123 13.11 4.75 -14.95
C ALA A 123 14.27 5.35 -15.77
N LEU A 124 14.10 5.40 -17.08
CA LEU A 124 15.00 6.12 -17.98
C LEU A 124 14.45 7.53 -18.16
N GLY A 125 15.17 8.52 -17.66
CA GLY A 125 14.89 9.93 -17.95
C GLY A 125 15.47 10.35 -19.31
N PRO A 126 15.39 11.65 -19.65
CA PRO A 126 16.10 12.22 -20.79
C PRO A 126 17.58 11.85 -20.75
N ILE A 127 18.24 11.68 -21.91
CA ILE A 127 19.64 11.23 -22.02
C ILE A 127 20.59 12.02 -21.11
N ARG A 128 20.37 13.34 -20.96
CA ARG A 128 21.13 14.22 -20.06
C ARG A 128 21.11 13.82 -18.57
N SER A 129 20.13 13.02 -18.17
CA SER A 129 20.00 12.53 -16.80
C SER A 129 20.60 11.14 -16.60
N TRP A 130 21.18 10.48 -17.61
CA TRP A 130 21.55 9.06 -17.52
C TRP A 130 22.67 8.71 -16.53
N GLY A 131 23.40 9.68 -15.97
CA GLY A 131 24.46 9.43 -14.98
C GLY A 131 24.01 8.63 -13.74
N HIS A 132 22.70 8.59 -13.43
CA HIS A 132 22.16 7.83 -12.30
C HIS A 132 21.61 6.43 -12.65
N VAL A 133 21.59 6.07 -13.94
CA VAL A 133 21.03 4.81 -14.45
C VAL A 133 21.81 3.59 -13.98
N PRO A 134 23.16 3.54 -14.04
CA PRO A 134 23.91 2.36 -13.56
C PRO A 134 23.63 2.05 -12.09
N ALA A 135 23.56 3.09 -11.27
CA ALA A 135 23.18 2.99 -9.87
C ALA A 135 21.75 2.45 -9.67
N ALA A 136 20.80 2.88 -10.51
CA ALA A 136 19.42 2.41 -10.45
C ALA A 136 19.30 0.94 -10.90
N VAL A 137 20.03 0.56 -11.95
CA VAL A 137 20.15 -0.83 -12.43
C VAL A 137 20.74 -1.72 -11.34
N LEU A 138 21.84 -1.31 -10.70
CA LEU A 138 22.47 -2.09 -9.64
C LEU A 138 21.55 -2.25 -8.42
N GLN A 139 20.82 -1.21 -8.04
CA GLN A 139 19.82 -1.28 -6.97
C GLN A 139 18.70 -2.27 -7.31
N GLU A 140 18.18 -2.24 -8.55
CA GLU A 140 17.13 -3.17 -8.96
C GLU A 140 17.67 -4.61 -9.07
N LEU A 141 18.88 -4.81 -9.62
CA LEU A 141 19.54 -6.11 -9.65
C LEU A 141 19.70 -6.70 -8.25
N ARG A 142 20.18 -5.90 -7.29
CA ARG A 142 20.27 -6.32 -5.88
C ARG A 142 18.90 -6.71 -5.33
N ALA A 143 17.86 -5.93 -5.60
CA ALA A 143 16.50 -6.26 -5.17
C ALA A 143 16.01 -7.58 -5.77
N GLN A 144 16.32 -7.87 -7.04
CA GLN A 144 15.97 -9.14 -7.69
C GLN A 144 16.75 -10.32 -7.10
N LEU A 145 18.05 -10.16 -6.83
CA LEU A 145 18.89 -11.20 -6.23
C LEU A 145 18.41 -11.56 -4.81
N LEU A 146 18.02 -10.58 -4.00
CA LEU A 146 17.49 -10.83 -2.65
C LEU A 146 16.17 -11.63 -2.65
N ARG A 147 15.45 -11.68 -3.78
CA ARG A 147 14.21 -12.47 -3.91
C ARG A 147 14.46 -13.90 -4.36
N LEU A 148 15.59 -14.16 -5.01
CA LEU A 148 15.87 -15.43 -5.67
C LEU A 148 15.72 -16.64 -4.72
N PRO A 149 16.21 -16.63 -3.46
CA PRO A 149 16.05 -17.76 -2.56
C PRO A 149 14.57 -18.10 -2.30
N SER A 150 13.72 -17.09 -2.07
CA SER A 150 12.27 -17.28 -1.85
C SER A 150 11.56 -17.81 -3.10
N ALA A 151 12.00 -17.37 -4.29
CA ALA A 151 11.44 -17.83 -5.56
C ALA A 151 11.80 -19.30 -5.82
N VAL A 152 13.06 -19.69 -5.58
CA VAL A 152 13.54 -21.06 -5.72
C VAL A 152 12.86 -21.98 -4.71
N ALA A 153 12.81 -21.61 -3.44
CA ALA A 153 12.13 -22.38 -2.41
C ALA A 153 10.65 -22.62 -2.76
N SER A 154 9.94 -21.56 -3.18
CA SER A 154 8.54 -21.68 -3.62
C SER A 154 8.38 -22.57 -4.85
N MET A 155 9.33 -22.54 -5.80
CA MET A 155 9.32 -23.41 -6.99
C MET A 155 9.50 -24.88 -6.60
N VAL A 156 10.49 -25.19 -5.76
CA VAL A 156 10.73 -26.55 -5.24
C VAL A 156 9.48 -27.07 -4.52
N ARG A 157 8.87 -26.25 -3.66
CA ARG A 157 7.63 -26.61 -2.95
C ARG A 157 6.46 -26.83 -3.92
N THR A 158 6.33 -26.00 -4.95
CA THR A 158 5.29 -26.18 -5.99
C THR A 158 5.41 -27.52 -6.69
N ILE A 159 6.65 -27.95 -7.01
CA ILE A 159 6.92 -29.25 -7.61
C ILE A 159 6.58 -30.37 -6.61
N ARG A 160 7.06 -30.25 -5.36
CA ARG A 160 6.87 -31.27 -4.31
C ARG A 160 5.39 -31.49 -3.96
N HIS A 161 4.62 -30.42 -3.81
CA HIS A 161 3.21 -30.49 -3.42
C HIS A 161 2.26 -30.63 -4.62
N ARG A 162 2.78 -30.56 -5.87
CA ARG A 162 1.98 -30.54 -7.12
C ARG A 162 0.85 -29.48 -7.12
N ARG A 163 1.02 -28.43 -6.33
CA ARG A 163 0.06 -27.35 -6.09
C ARG A 163 0.79 -26.03 -6.20
N ARG A 164 0.16 -25.06 -6.85
CA ARG A 164 0.64 -23.67 -6.81
C ARG A 164 0.06 -23.00 -5.57
N PRO A 165 0.84 -22.18 -4.87
CA PRO A 165 0.31 -21.36 -3.79
C PRO A 165 -0.69 -20.36 -4.37
N HIS A 166 -1.82 -20.15 -3.69
CA HIS A 166 -2.82 -19.21 -4.14
C HIS A 166 -2.58 -17.83 -3.55
N PHE A 167 -2.44 -16.86 -4.44
CA PHE A 167 -2.11 -15.48 -4.10
C PHE A 167 -3.11 -14.54 -4.77
N ILE A 168 -3.45 -13.48 -4.05
CA ILE A 168 -4.11 -12.31 -4.61
C ILE A 168 -3.32 -11.06 -4.26
N GLU A 169 -3.22 -10.14 -5.21
CA GLU A 169 -2.59 -8.84 -4.99
C GLU A 169 -3.63 -7.86 -4.46
N ILE A 170 -3.43 -7.39 -3.24
CA ILE A 170 -4.27 -6.34 -2.64
C ILE A 170 -3.56 -4.99 -2.70
N PRO A 171 -4.31 -3.87 -2.71
CA PRO A 171 -3.73 -2.53 -2.68
C PRO A 171 -2.81 -2.36 -1.47
N LEU A 172 -1.75 -1.56 -1.59
CA LEU A 172 -0.89 -1.19 -0.46
C LEU A 172 -1.67 -0.51 0.67
N ALA A 173 -2.81 0.09 0.34
CA ALA A 173 -3.73 0.80 1.23
C ALA A 173 -3.18 2.13 1.76
N PRO A 174 -4.01 2.96 2.41
CA PRO A 174 -3.58 4.10 3.21
C PRO A 174 -2.83 3.62 4.45
N TRP A 175 -1.81 4.37 4.88
CA TRP A 175 -1.24 4.12 6.20
C TRP A 175 -2.03 4.82 7.30
N SER A 176 -2.43 6.07 7.04
CA SER A 176 -3.41 6.77 7.86
C SER A 176 -4.73 6.72 7.12
N PHE A 177 -5.72 6.05 7.69
CA PHE A 177 -7.05 6.03 7.09
C PHE A 177 -7.70 7.40 7.30
N PRO A 178 -8.19 8.09 6.26
CA PRO A 178 -8.83 9.39 6.46
C PRO A 178 -10.18 9.18 7.17
N THR A 179 -10.27 9.64 8.41
CA THR A 179 -11.48 9.49 9.24
C THR A 179 -12.41 10.70 9.17
N GLY A 180 -11.90 11.86 8.73
CA GLY A 180 -12.65 13.11 8.61
C GLY A 180 -13.35 13.30 7.27
N ARG A 181 -14.20 14.34 7.20
CA ARG A 181 -14.83 14.79 5.95
C ARG A 181 -13.92 15.81 5.25
N PRO A 182 -13.41 15.53 4.04
CA PRO A 182 -12.60 16.49 3.30
C PRO A 182 -13.39 17.76 2.98
N ALA A 183 -12.71 18.92 2.99
CA ALA A 183 -13.31 20.17 2.54
C ALA A 183 -13.62 20.12 1.02
N PRO A 184 -14.63 20.89 0.55
CA PRO A 184 -14.84 21.13 -0.87
C PRO A 184 -13.54 21.55 -1.55
N LEU A 185 -13.26 21.04 -2.75
CA LEU A 185 -11.95 21.16 -3.40
C LEU A 185 -11.49 22.61 -3.55
N ASP A 186 -12.40 23.50 -3.90
CA ASP A 186 -12.22 24.93 -4.02
C ASP A 186 -12.00 25.64 -2.67
N ALA A 187 -12.55 25.12 -1.57
CA ALA A 187 -12.34 25.67 -0.23
C ALA A 187 -11.04 25.21 0.45
N ARG A 188 -10.32 24.25 -0.14
CA ARG A 188 -9.10 23.68 0.46
C ARG A 188 -7.98 24.71 0.65
N ARG A 189 -7.30 24.63 1.80
CA ARG A 189 -6.23 25.56 2.20
C ARG A 189 -4.98 25.49 1.31
N TYR A 190 -4.64 24.32 0.78
CA TYR A 190 -3.41 24.11 0.03
C TYR A 190 -3.70 23.67 -1.40
N ASP A 191 -3.00 24.26 -2.36
CA ASP A 191 -3.04 23.84 -3.76
C ASP A 191 -2.18 22.60 -3.95
N LEU A 192 -0.99 22.57 -3.33
CA LEU A 192 -0.12 21.40 -3.28
C LEU A 192 0.41 21.19 -1.86
N SER A 193 0.53 19.93 -1.44
CA SER A 193 1.27 19.61 -0.22
C SER A 193 2.11 18.34 -0.32
N PHE A 194 3.22 18.32 0.40
CA PHE A 194 4.00 17.12 0.63
C PHE A 194 4.44 17.02 2.10
N ALA A 195 4.10 15.91 2.75
CA ALA A 195 4.59 15.56 4.07
C ALA A 195 5.28 14.20 4.00
N GLY A 196 6.56 14.13 4.37
CA GLY A 196 7.30 12.88 4.29
C GLY A 196 8.76 12.98 4.70
N SER A 197 9.36 11.81 4.92
CA SER A 197 10.72 11.74 5.44
C SER A 197 11.81 12.02 4.41
N MET A 198 12.90 12.63 4.87
CA MET A 198 14.15 12.70 4.14
C MET A 198 15.20 11.93 4.92
N ILE A 199 16.04 11.15 4.23
CA ILE A 199 17.17 10.52 4.94
C ILE A 199 18.12 11.67 5.30
N ASN A 200 18.36 11.87 6.60
CA ASN A 200 19.38 12.82 7.08
C ASN A 200 20.73 12.52 6.41
N GLU A 201 21.33 13.57 5.87
CA GLU A 201 22.52 13.53 5.01
C GLU A 201 23.81 13.09 5.75
N GLY A 202 23.70 12.67 7.02
CA GLY A 202 24.81 12.24 7.86
C GLY A 202 25.45 10.91 7.48
N ARG A 203 24.78 10.05 6.70
CA ARG A 203 25.42 8.84 6.13
C ARG A 203 25.75 9.08 4.66
N ARG A 204 27.03 9.38 4.37
CA ARG A 204 27.60 9.40 3.01
C ARG A 204 27.35 8.07 2.30
N ARG A 205 26.23 7.98 1.58
CA ARG A 205 25.97 6.90 0.64
C ARG A 205 26.41 7.36 -0.73
N TRP A 206 27.37 6.64 -1.31
CA TRP A 206 27.82 6.81 -2.70
C TRP A 206 26.67 6.73 -3.72
N VAL A 207 25.60 6.00 -3.37
CA VAL A 207 24.39 5.90 -4.18
C VAL A 207 23.14 6.17 -3.34
N LEU A 208 22.45 7.26 -3.66
CA LEU A 208 21.15 7.58 -3.05
C LEU A 208 20.07 6.56 -3.47
N PRO A 209 19.22 6.10 -2.53
CA PRO A 209 18.05 5.29 -2.86
C PRO A 209 17.10 6.00 -3.84
N GLN A 210 16.38 5.23 -4.67
CA GLN A 210 15.37 5.75 -5.60
C GLN A 210 14.35 6.66 -4.89
N LYS A 211 13.86 6.25 -3.71
CA LYS A 211 12.97 7.02 -2.83
C LYS A 211 13.50 8.43 -2.55
N THR A 212 14.75 8.52 -2.11
CA THR A 212 15.40 9.79 -1.76
C THR A 212 15.61 10.67 -2.99
N ARG A 213 16.00 10.08 -4.12
CA ARG A 213 16.17 10.82 -5.39
C ARG A 213 14.85 11.41 -5.88
N SER A 214 13.79 10.62 -5.87
CA SER A 214 12.44 11.07 -6.25
C SER A 214 11.96 12.19 -5.34
N ARG A 215 12.06 12.04 -4.02
CA ARG A 215 11.67 13.08 -3.04
C ARG A 215 12.47 14.38 -3.19
N ARG A 216 13.80 14.32 -3.41
CA ARG A 216 14.60 15.53 -3.68
C ARG A 216 14.12 16.28 -4.90
N LYS A 217 13.84 15.58 -6.00
CA LYS A 217 13.34 16.20 -7.23
C LYS A 217 11.94 16.78 -7.05
N LEU A 218 11.08 16.10 -6.28
CA LEU A 218 9.77 16.62 -5.92
C LEU A 218 9.88 17.92 -5.12
N ILE A 219 10.69 17.93 -4.06
CA ILE A 219 10.87 19.11 -3.21
C ILE A 219 11.37 20.30 -4.04
N ALA A 220 12.40 20.09 -4.87
CA ALA A 220 12.90 21.12 -5.76
C ALA A 220 11.82 21.68 -6.70
N ALA A 221 10.95 20.82 -7.25
CA ALA A 221 9.85 21.25 -8.11
C ALA A 221 8.74 21.99 -7.34
N LEU A 222 8.50 21.65 -6.08
CA LEU A 222 7.56 22.37 -5.21
C LEU A 222 8.10 23.75 -4.82
N GLU A 223 9.39 23.85 -4.53
CA GLU A 223 10.09 25.12 -4.28
C GLU A 223 10.10 26.02 -5.52
N GLU A 224 10.25 25.43 -6.72
CA GLU A 224 10.13 26.13 -8.00
C GLU A 224 8.72 26.71 -8.18
N ILE A 225 7.67 25.91 -7.96
CA ILE A 225 6.28 26.39 -8.02
C ILE A 225 6.06 27.57 -7.08
N ALA A 226 6.49 27.45 -5.81
CA ALA A 226 6.30 28.49 -4.82
C ALA A 226 7.04 29.80 -5.19
N ARG A 227 8.18 29.69 -5.88
CA ARG A 227 8.97 30.85 -6.35
C ARG A 227 8.37 31.51 -7.58
N GLU A 228 7.92 30.72 -8.57
CA GLU A 228 7.38 31.23 -9.83
C GLU A 228 5.96 31.77 -9.69
N ARG A 229 5.17 31.18 -8.80
CA ARG A 229 3.76 31.52 -8.59
C ARG A 229 3.45 31.59 -7.08
N PRO A 230 3.78 32.72 -6.42
CA PRO A 230 3.52 32.90 -4.99
C PRO A 230 2.04 32.82 -4.57
N ASP A 231 1.13 32.96 -5.54
CA ASP A 231 -0.32 32.78 -5.34
C ASP A 231 -0.73 31.30 -5.20
N VAL A 232 0.10 30.37 -5.65
CA VAL A 232 -0.12 28.93 -5.48
C VAL A 232 0.35 28.50 -4.09
N ARG A 233 -0.57 28.01 -3.27
CA ARG A 233 -0.30 27.68 -1.85
C ARG A 233 0.33 26.30 -1.74
N VAL A 234 1.66 26.29 -1.58
CA VAL A 234 2.48 25.07 -1.45
C VAL A 234 2.90 24.85 0.01
N GLU A 235 2.67 23.64 0.52
CA GLU A 235 3.09 23.22 1.86
C GLU A 235 4.09 22.06 1.79
N ILE A 236 5.23 22.17 2.50
CA ILE A 236 6.25 21.13 2.58
C ILE A 236 6.57 20.84 4.05
N ARG A 237 6.36 19.60 4.50
CA ARG A 237 6.72 19.12 5.84
C ARG A 237 7.71 17.96 5.75
N LEU A 238 8.94 18.19 6.22
CA LEU A 238 10.03 17.20 6.17
C LEU A 238 10.29 16.64 7.57
N PHE A 239 10.61 15.35 7.63
CA PHE A 239 10.83 14.62 8.88
C PHE A 239 12.04 13.69 8.77
N ASP A 240 12.62 13.33 9.90
CA ASP A 240 13.79 12.46 9.98
C ASP A 240 13.47 10.99 9.63
N SER A 241 12.30 10.49 10.04
CA SER A 241 11.85 9.14 9.70
C SER A 241 10.43 9.09 9.12
N PHE A 242 10.14 8.00 8.41
CA PHE A 242 8.80 7.78 7.82
C PHE A 242 7.73 7.63 8.90
N HIS A 243 8.08 7.02 10.04
CA HIS A 243 7.17 6.87 11.17
C HIS A 243 6.91 8.24 11.80
N ASP A 244 7.95 9.07 11.99
CA ASP A 244 7.80 10.43 12.53
C ASP A 244 6.91 11.29 11.63
N ALA A 245 7.08 11.21 10.31
CA ALA A 245 6.27 11.95 9.35
C ALA A 245 4.76 11.65 9.41
N LYS A 246 4.39 10.46 9.89
CA LYS A 246 3.01 9.96 9.90
C LYS A 246 2.38 9.92 11.28
N LEU A 247 3.18 10.04 12.33
CA LEU A 247 2.73 10.23 13.72
C LEU A 247 2.46 11.69 14.04
N VAL A 248 2.78 12.60 13.11
CA VAL A 248 2.51 14.03 13.29
C VAL A 248 1.01 14.31 13.24
N GLU A 249 0.53 14.93 14.31
CA GLU A 249 -0.80 15.49 14.42
C GLU A 249 -1.10 16.38 13.19
N GLY A 250 -2.25 16.14 12.55
CA GLY A 250 -2.68 16.91 11.38
C GLY A 250 -2.17 16.44 10.01
N TYR A 251 -1.54 15.25 9.87
CA TYR A 251 -1.25 14.69 8.53
C TYR A 251 -2.53 14.42 7.71
N GLU A 252 -3.53 13.80 8.32
CA GLU A 252 -4.83 13.55 7.68
C GLU A 252 -5.52 14.86 7.32
N GLU A 253 -5.48 15.83 8.22
CA GLU A 253 -6.01 17.18 7.97
C GLU A 253 -5.30 17.85 6.79
N LEU A 254 -3.96 17.77 6.74
CA LEU A 254 -3.19 18.27 5.61
C LEU A 254 -3.68 17.67 4.29
N MET A 255 -3.87 16.35 4.23
CA MET A 255 -4.42 15.69 3.05
C MET A 255 -5.83 16.16 2.71
N MET A 256 -6.73 16.25 3.69
CA MET A 256 -8.10 16.74 3.51
C MET A 256 -8.17 18.21 3.05
N GLN A 257 -7.13 18.99 3.34
CA GLN A 257 -6.98 20.39 2.97
C GLN A 257 -6.12 20.62 1.72
N THR A 258 -5.74 19.57 0.99
CA THR A 258 -4.88 19.65 -0.21
C THR A 258 -5.66 19.40 -1.49
N ARG A 259 -5.48 20.21 -2.54
CA ARG A 259 -6.11 19.98 -3.86
C ARG A 259 -5.36 18.95 -4.69
N LEU A 260 -4.11 19.25 -5.04
CA LEU A 260 -3.21 18.38 -5.80
C LEU A 260 -2.24 17.71 -4.83
N ALA A 261 -2.19 16.38 -4.83
CA ALA A 261 -1.32 15.63 -3.93
C ALA A 261 -0.18 14.95 -4.70
N PRO A 262 1.04 15.53 -4.70
CA PRO A 262 2.22 14.80 -5.13
C PRO A 262 2.46 13.56 -4.27
N CYS A 263 2.53 12.39 -4.90
CA CYS A 263 2.79 11.11 -4.27
C CYS A 263 4.08 10.50 -4.86
N PRO A 264 5.26 10.89 -4.35
CA PRO A 264 6.52 10.30 -4.77
C PRO A 264 6.61 8.84 -4.33
N ARG A 265 7.32 8.04 -5.12
CA ARG A 265 7.54 6.63 -4.84
C ARG A 265 8.15 6.37 -3.45
N GLY A 266 7.78 5.23 -2.86
CA GLY A 266 8.35 4.71 -1.61
C GLY A 266 9.66 3.96 -1.80
N GLY A 267 9.92 2.98 -0.92
CA GLY A 267 11.04 2.03 -1.09
C GLY A 267 10.92 1.18 -2.36
N PHE A 268 9.69 1.03 -2.85
CA PHE A 268 9.30 0.47 -4.14
C PHE A 268 8.47 1.50 -4.93
N ARG A 269 7.92 1.13 -6.09
CA ARG A 269 7.25 2.09 -7.00
C ARG A 269 5.97 2.71 -6.43
N GLU A 270 5.37 2.10 -5.42
CA GLU A 270 4.11 2.55 -4.84
C GLU A 270 4.34 3.35 -3.56
N THR A 271 3.28 4.00 -3.09
CA THR A 271 3.30 4.82 -1.89
C THR A 271 1.91 4.85 -1.27
N TYR A 272 1.84 4.73 0.06
CA TYR A 272 0.61 4.89 0.82
C TYR A 272 -0.10 6.22 0.49
N ARG A 273 0.69 7.27 0.20
CA ARG A 273 0.18 8.62 -0.08
C ARG A 273 -0.76 8.70 -1.28
N LEU A 274 -0.63 7.81 -2.26
CA LEU A 274 -1.55 7.76 -3.40
C LEU A 274 -2.97 7.37 -2.95
N PHE A 275 -3.06 6.36 -2.08
CA PHE A 275 -4.33 5.86 -1.56
C PHE A 275 -4.94 6.87 -0.58
N GLU A 276 -4.11 7.46 0.29
CA GLU A 276 -4.51 8.55 1.19
C GLU A 276 -5.05 9.75 0.39
N ALA A 277 -4.36 10.16 -0.68
CA ALA A 277 -4.77 11.25 -1.55
C ALA A 277 -6.13 10.99 -2.22
N ALA A 278 -6.30 9.83 -2.83
CA ALA A 278 -7.53 9.47 -3.51
C ALA A 278 -8.70 9.36 -2.52
N ALA A 279 -8.48 8.72 -1.36
CA ALA A 279 -9.49 8.59 -0.31
C ALA A 279 -9.91 9.95 0.28
N SER A 280 -9.00 10.92 0.38
CA SER A 280 -9.31 12.30 0.80
C SER A 280 -9.85 13.18 -0.34
N GLY A 281 -10.09 12.64 -1.53
CA GLY A 281 -10.57 13.37 -2.70
C GLY A 281 -9.59 14.43 -3.20
N CYS A 282 -8.29 14.23 -3.01
CA CYS A 282 -7.27 15.00 -3.74
C CYS A 282 -7.17 14.50 -5.18
N VAL A 283 -6.55 15.29 -6.06
CA VAL A 283 -6.07 14.81 -7.36
C VAL A 283 -4.63 14.33 -7.20
N PRO A 284 -4.35 13.00 -7.27
CA PRO A 284 -3.01 12.49 -7.08
C PRO A 284 -2.12 12.78 -8.30
N ILE A 285 -0.86 13.12 -8.04
CA ILE A 285 0.19 13.26 -9.07
C ILE A 285 1.32 12.30 -8.70
N THR A 286 1.74 11.43 -9.61
CA THR A 286 2.70 10.35 -9.30
C THR A 286 3.79 10.25 -10.36
N GLU A 287 4.87 9.56 -10.02
CA GLU A 287 5.70 8.90 -11.04
C GLU A 287 4.92 7.74 -11.71
N PRO A 288 5.41 7.14 -12.80
CA PRO A 288 4.69 6.05 -13.47
C PRO A 288 4.43 4.87 -12.52
N LEU A 289 3.19 4.41 -12.48
CA LEU A 289 2.73 3.33 -11.60
C LEU A 289 3.02 1.95 -12.22
N PRO A 290 3.20 0.90 -11.40
CA PRO A 290 3.31 -0.46 -11.92
C PRO A 290 1.98 -0.93 -12.52
N GLN A 291 2.04 -1.86 -13.47
CA GLN A 291 0.85 -2.51 -14.01
C GLN A 291 0.31 -3.51 -12.99
N ARG A 292 -0.85 -3.21 -12.38
CA ARG A 292 -1.56 -4.06 -11.42
C ARG A 292 -3.07 -3.90 -11.57
N ARG A 293 -3.83 -4.94 -11.25
CA ARG A 293 -5.31 -4.96 -11.38
C ARG A 293 -5.97 -3.78 -10.66
N TYR A 294 -5.51 -3.43 -9.46
CA TYR A 294 -6.06 -2.30 -8.70
C TYR A 294 -5.63 -0.91 -9.21
N TYR A 295 -4.65 -0.82 -10.10
CA TYR A 295 -4.26 0.43 -10.77
C TYR A 295 -4.97 0.65 -12.12
N GLU A 296 -5.77 -0.30 -12.59
CA GLU A 296 -6.61 -0.12 -13.77
C GLU A 296 -7.57 1.07 -13.55
N GLY A 297 -7.56 1.99 -14.51
CA GLY A 297 -8.38 3.21 -14.43
C GLY A 297 -7.92 4.20 -13.36
N CYS A 298 -6.73 4.06 -12.78
CA CYS A 298 -6.21 5.02 -11.81
C CYS A 298 -6.11 6.43 -12.44
N PRO A 299 -6.78 7.46 -11.90
CA PRO A 299 -6.89 8.78 -12.51
C PRO A 299 -5.72 9.71 -12.17
N ALA A 300 -4.70 9.17 -11.48
CA ALA A 300 -3.51 9.93 -11.11
C ALA A 300 -2.83 10.53 -12.33
N VAL A 301 -2.36 11.77 -12.19
CA VAL A 301 -1.54 12.43 -13.21
C VAL A 301 -0.13 11.86 -13.12
N GLN A 302 0.23 10.98 -14.05
CA GLN A 302 1.53 10.31 -14.06
C GLN A 302 2.56 11.15 -14.83
N LEU A 303 3.63 11.56 -14.13
CA LEU A 303 4.73 12.33 -14.68
C LEU A 303 5.96 11.44 -14.88
N GLY A 304 6.59 11.53 -16.05
CA GLY A 304 7.88 10.84 -16.28
C GLY A 304 9.04 11.43 -15.45
N SER A 305 8.90 12.66 -14.96
CA SER A 305 9.86 13.36 -14.11
C SER A 305 9.15 14.42 -13.26
N TRP A 306 9.59 14.59 -12.01
CA TRP A 306 9.11 15.66 -11.13
C TRP A 306 9.40 17.07 -11.66
N SER A 307 10.37 17.25 -12.56
CA SER A 307 10.61 18.53 -13.24
C SER A 307 9.43 18.97 -14.13
N LEU A 308 8.47 18.09 -14.42
CA LEU A 308 7.25 18.43 -15.15
C LEU A 308 6.10 18.86 -14.22
N LEU A 309 6.32 18.79 -12.90
CA LEU A 309 5.30 19.12 -11.92
C LEU A 309 4.83 20.58 -12.01
N PRO A 310 5.70 21.61 -12.18
CA PRO A 310 5.23 23.00 -12.26
C PRO A 310 4.23 23.23 -13.38
N ALA A 311 4.61 22.85 -14.61
CA ALA A 311 3.73 22.96 -15.78
C ALA A 311 2.42 22.17 -15.62
N ALA A 312 2.49 20.95 -15.07
CA ALA A 312 1.30 20.14 -14.83
C ALA A 312 0.37 20.77 -13.78
N ALA A 313 0.92 21.27 -12.68
CA ALA A 313 0.18 21.91 -11.60
C ALA A 313 -0.50 23.20 -12.09
N PHE A 314 0.22 24.08 -12.78
CA PHE A 314 -0.35 25.33 -13.29
C PHE A 314 -1.50 25.09 -14.27
N ARG A 315 -1.36 24.11 -15.17
CA ARG A 315 -2.43 23.75 -16.10
C ARG A 315 -3.68 23.24 -15.37
N LEU A 316 -3.50 22.39 -14.34
CA LEU A 316 -4.62 21.83 -13.57
C LEU A 316 -5.32 22.89 -12.72
N LEU A 317 -4.56 23.80 -12.10
CA LEU A 317 -5.11 24.87 -11.27
C LEU A 317 -5.82 25.94 -12.10
N ALA A 318 -5.42 26.12 -13.36
CA ALA A 318 -6.09 27.03 -14.30
C ALA A 318 -7.41 26.48 -14.85
N ASP A 319 -7.72 25.20 -14.64
CA ASP A 319 -8.94 24.53 -15.13
C ASP A 319 -9.71 23.86 -13.98
N PRO A 320 -10.54 24.63 -13.24
CA PRO A 320 -11.28 24.11 -12.08
C PRO A 320 -12.26 22.98 -12.42
N GLU A 321 -12.78 22.94 -13.65
CA GLU A 321 -13.69 21.88 -14.08
C GLU A 321 -12.94 20.57 -14.25
N GLN A 322 -11.83 20.58 -14.98
CA GLN A 322 -10.97 19.40 -15.11
C GLN A 322 -10.46 18.93 -13.74
N LEU A 323 -10.13 19.86 -12.85
CA LEU A 323 -9.70 19.54 -11.50
C LEU A 323 -10.79 18.80 -10.71
N ARG A 324 -12.05 19.26 -10.77
CA ARG A 324 -13.21 18.56 -10.15
C ARG A 324 -13.46 17.19 -10.78
N ASN A 325 -13.41 17.09 -12.11
CA ASN A 325 -13.59 15.82 -12.81
C ASN A 325 -12.52 14.79 -12.39
N ARG A 326 -11.27 15.22 -12.21
CA ARG A 326 -10.19 14.37 -11.71
C ARG A 326 -10.36 13.98 -10.24
N GLN A 327 -10.83 14.89 -9.40
CA GLN A 327 -11.16 14.58 -8.00
C GLN A 327 -12.23 13.49 -7.94
N GLN A 328 -13.32 13.66 -8.71
CA GLN A 328 -14.43 12.70 -8.72
C GLN A 328 -13.95 11.33 -9.20
N ALA A 329 -13.17 11.29 -10.28
CA ALA A 329 -12.56 10.05 -10.75
C ALA A 329 -11.65 9.41 -9.69
N ALA A 330 -10.90 10.19 -8.91
CA ALA A 330 -10.04 9.67 -7.84
C ALA A 330 -10.84 9.01 -6.72
N LEU A 331 -11.94 9.62 -6.31
CA LEU A 331 -12.87 9.07 -5.32
C LEU A 331 -13.54 7.80 -5.83
N GLU A 332 -13.98 7.78 -7.09
CA GLU A 332 -14.58 6.61 -7.72
C GLU A 332 -13.60 5.46 -7.86
N TRP A 333 -12.38 5.72 -8.34
CA TRP A 333 -11.32 4.72 -8.41
C TRP A 333 -11.01 4.14 -7.03
N TRP A 334 -10.84 5.01 -6.02
CA TRP A 334 -10.64 4.58 -4.64
C TRP A 334 -11.80 3.68 -4.18
N SER A 335 -13.04 4.14 -4.28
CA SER A 335 -14.23 3.41 -3.84
C SER A 335 -14.32 2.02 -4.50
N ASN A 336 -14.10 1.96 -5.81
CA ASN A 336 -14.33 0.77 -6.62
C ASN A 336 -13.16 -0.22 -6.65
N ARG A 337 -11.92 0.24 -6.41
CA ARG A 337 -10.71 -0.59 -6.59
C ARG A 337 -9.82 -0.70 -5.36
N CYS A 338 -9.89 0.26 -4.43
CA CYS A 338 -8.91 0.36 -3.35
C CYS A 338 -9.53 0.58 -1.96
N SER A 339 -10.84 0.69 -1.85
CA SER A 339 -11.53 0.79 -0.56
C SER A 339 -11.44 -0.53 0.21
N PRO A 340 -11.69 -0.51 1.53
CA PRO A 340 -11.79 -1.74 2.32
C PRO A 340 -12.81 -2.74 1.74
N LYS A 341 -13.97 -2.24 1.29
CA LYS A 341 -15.01 -3.06 0.66
C LYS A 341 -14.54 -3.67 -0.67
N ALA A 342 -13.91 -2.88 -1.55
CA ALA A 342 -13.39 -3.38 -2.82
C ALA A 342 -12.30 -4.45 -2.61
N THR A 343 -11.45 -4.26 -1.60
CA THR A 343 -10.42 -5.25 -1.24
C THR A 343 -11.04 -6.50 -0.65
N ALA A 344 -12.07 -6.37 0.20
CA ALA A 344 -12.81 -7.50 0.74
C ALA A 344 -13.46 -8.34 -0.38
N MET A 345 -14.04 -7.70 -1.40
CA MET A 345 -14.57 -8.39 -2.57
C MET A 345 -13.48 -9.19 -3.31
N LEU A 346 -12.31 -8.59 -3.52
CA LEU A 346 -11.17 -9.28 -4.14
C LEU A 346 -10.69 -10.47 -3.31
N VAL A 347 -10.69 -10.34 -1.99
CA VAL A 347 -10.33 -11.43 -1.08
C VAL A 347 -11.39 -12.54 -1.13
N ALA A 348 -12.68 -12.20 -1.10
CA ALA A 348 -13.77 -13.17 -1.22
C ALA A 348 -13.73 -13.93 -2.56
N GLU A 349 -13.42 -13.25 -3.67
CA GLU A 349 -13.16 -13.89 -4.98
C GLU A 349 -12.05 -14.94 -4.85
N GLY A 350 -10.91 -14.58 -4.24
CA GLY A 350 -9.80 -15.49 -3.99
C GLY A 350 -10.22 -16.72 -3.16
N ILE A 351 -10.95 -16.53 -2.06
CA ILE A 351 -11.44 -17.65 -1.24
C ILE A 351 -12.45 -18.52 -2.05
N GLY A 352 -13.20 -17.94 -2.98
CA GLY A 352 -14.09 -18.68 -3.87
C GLY A 352 -13.34 -19.58 -4.88
N GLU A 353 -12.22 -19.10 -5.41
CA GLU A 353 -11.38 -19.85 -6.34
C GLU A 353 -10.71 -21.06 -5.68
N THR A 354 -10.26 -20.95 -4.42
CA THR A 354 -9.68 -22.08 -3.69
C THR A 354 -10.68 -23.21 -3.48
N GLY A 355 -11.92 -22.87 -3.08
CA GLY A 355 -12.97 -23.87 -2.85
C GLY A 355 -13.37 -24.66 -4.11
N ARG A 356 -13.29 -24.03 -5.29
CA ARG A 356 -13.57 -24.71 -6.58
C ARG A 356 -12.41 -25.62 -7.02
N ALA A 357 -11.17 -25.22 -6.75
CA ALA A 357 -10.00 -26.03 -7.07
C ALA A 357 -9.91 -27.32 -6.22
N GLY A 358 -10.28 -27.27 -4.94
CA GLY A 358 -10.35 -28.45 -4.06
C GLY A 358 -11.42 -29.46 -4.52
N ALA A 359 -12.62 -28.99 -4.87
CA ALA A 359 -13.73 -29.85 -5.32
C ALA A 359 -13.51 -30.54 -6.68
N TYR A 360 -12.50 -30.12 -7.44
CA TYR A 360 -12.07 -30.77 -8.68
C TYR A 360 -11.04 -31.87 -8.44
N HIS A 361 -10.29 -31.80 -7.33
CA HIS A 361 -9.31 -32.81 -6.94
C HIS A 361 -9.98 -34.03 -6.27
N ASP A 362 -11.04 -33.81 -5.49
CA ASP A 362 -11.81 -34.88 -4.84
C ASP A 362 -12.71 -35.68 -5.80
N ARG A 363 -13.04 -35.14 -6.97
CA ARG A 363 -13.86 -35.83 -7.99
C ARG A 363 -13.04 -36.64 -9.00
N GLY A 364 -11.72 -36.69 -8.82
CA GLY A 364 -10.78 -37.40 -9.69
C GLY A 364 -10.06 -38.57 -9.01
N GLN A 365 -10.54 -39.06 -7.87
CA GLN A 365 -10.07 -40.29 -7.24
C GLN A 365 -11.02 -41.46 -7.50
#